data_AF-A0A3S3N3U2-F1
#
_entry.id   AF-A0A3S3N3U2-F1
#
_cell.length_a   1.000
_cell.length_b   1.000
_cell.length_c   1.000
_cell.angle_alpha   90.00
_cell.angle_beta   90.00
_cell.angle_gamma   90.00
#
_symmetry.space_group_name_H-M   'P 1'
#
loop_
_entity.id
_entity.type
_entity.pdbx_description
1 polymer ?
#
loop_
_entity_poly.entity_id
_entity_poly.type
_entity_poly.pdbx_seq_one_letter_code
_entity_poly.pdbx_strand_id
1 'polypeptide(L)'
;MADVAFIDLAWTIWHEGVRIYDDSFPGHVRSINGIRSDAAGKQSHNNEAQNRINNLSNNEIENYIPQITDQIMSTRQLGVHFNWVALHEGKRKNFLDSLANSDFASIRSTYYNAQNHNPDARELLAGLSNRHLKDLIDAL
;
A
#
# COMPACT_ATOMS: atom_id res chain seq x y z
N MET A 1 23.71 2.42 -3.13
CA MET A 1 22.86 1.31 -3.62
C MET A 1 21.71 1.19 -2.63
N ALA A 2 20.46 1.09 -3.08
CA ALA A 2 19.36 0.78 -2.18
C ALA A 2 19.59 -0.62 -1.59
N ASP A 3 19.25 -0.80 -0.30
CA ASP A 3 19.29 -2.12 0.33
C ASP A 3 18.36 -3.07 -0.44
N VAL A 4 18.88 -4.24 -0.83
CA VAL A 4 18.11 -5.25 -1.58
C VAL A 4 16.94 -5.75 -0.74
N ALA A 5 17.10 -5.85 0.58
CA ALA A 5 16.01 -6.26 1.46
C ALA A 5 14.90 -5.20 1.54
N PHE A 6 15.25 -3.90 1.48
CA PHE A 6 14.27 -2.83 1.31
C PHE A 6 13.49 -3.00 -0.01
N ILE A 7 14.18 -3.27 -1.13
CA ILE A 7 13.52 -3.44 -2.44
C ILE A 7 12.52 -4.59 -2.41
N ASP A 8 12.92 -5.75 -1.87
CA ASP A 8 12.07 -6.93 -1.78
C ASP A 8 10.85 -6.67 -0.88
N LEU A 9 11.05 -6.05 0.29
CA LEU A 9 9.95 -5.68 1.18
C LEU A 9 9.01 -4.68 0.51
N ALA A 10 9.54 -3.61 -0.09
CA ALA A 10 8.75 -2.59 -0.79
C ALA A 10 7.90 -3.24 -1.88
N TRP A 11 8.48 -4.11 -2.71
CA TRP A 11 7.77 -4.83 -3.75
C TRP A 11 6.55 -5.58 -3.20
N THR A 12 6.71 -6.32 -2.10
CA THR A 12 5.57 -7.06 -1.51
C THR A 12 4.43 -6.15 -1.06
N ILE A 13 4.72 -4.89 -0.72
CA ILE A 13 3.72 -3.93 -0.29
C ILE A 13 3.01 -3.32 -1.50
N TRP A 14 3.75 -2.67 -2.41
CA TRP A 14 3.13 -1.87 -3.47
C TRP A 14 2.73 -2.68 -4.72
N HIS A 15 3.29 -3.89 -4.91
CA HIS A 15 2.96 -4.77 -6.03
C HIS A 15 2.10 -5.97 -5.61
N GLU A 16 2.36 -6.55 -4.43
CA GLU A 16 1.66 -7.76 -3.96
C GLU A 16 0.56 -7.49 -2.92
N GLY A 17 0.38 -6.24 -2.50
CA GLY A 17 -0.75 -5.82 -1.66
C GLY A 17 -0.58 -6.06 -0.16
N VAL A 18 0.63 -6.28 0.34
CA VAL A 18 0.85 -6.42 1.80
C VAL A 18 0.51 -5.10 2.51
N ARG A 19 -0.48 -5.15 3.40
CA ARG A 19 -0.94 -3.99 4.16
C ARG A 19 0.08 -3.58 5.22
N ILE A 20 0.45 -2.31 5.26
CA ILE A 20 1.30 -1.74 6.33
C ILE A 20 0.47 -1.32 7.54
N TYR A 21 -0.66 -0.65 7.30
CA TYR A 21 -1.47 -0.02 8.34
C TYR A 21 -2.73 -0.83 8.61
N ASP A 22 -3.19 -0.79 9.86
CA ASP A 22 -4.49 -1.31 10.27
C ASP A 22 -5.61 -0.40 9.73
N ASP A 23 -6.76 -1.00 9.45
CA ASP A 23 -7.96 -0.28 9.01
C ASP A 23 -8.77 0.25 10.21
N SER A 24 -8.53 -0.27 11.41
CA SER A 24 -9.28 0.01 12.66
C SER A 24 -8.89 1.33 13.33
N PHE A 25 -7.65 1.80 13.15
CA PHE A 25 -7.14 3.05 13.72
C PHE A 25 -6.36 3.85 12.66
N PRO A 26 -6.70 5.13 12.43
CA PRO A 26 -6.05 5.92 11.39
C PRO A 26 -4.57 6.13 11.70
N GLY A 27 -3.72 5.41 10.97
CA GLY A 27 -2.25 5.54 11.06
C GLY A 27 -1.56 4.51 11.94
N HIS A 28 -2.28 3.58 12.58
CA HIS A 28 -1.63 2.53 13.36
C HIS A 28 -0.97 1.50 12.42
N VAL A 29 0.34 1.33 12.56
CA VAL A 29 1.08 0.31 11.83
C VAL A 29 0.67 -1.07 12.36
N ARG A 30 0.49 -2.04 11.47
CA ARG A 30 0.25 -3.44 11.86
C ARG A 30 1.45 -3.98 12.64
N SER A 31 1.26 -5.10 13.34
CA SER A 31 2.39 -5.81 13.95
C SER A 31 3.51 -6.04 12.93
N ILE A 32 4.74 -5.64 13.28
CA ILE A 32 5.92 -5.80 12.41
C ILE A 32 6.15 -7.27 12.05
N ASN A 33 5.89 -8.18 12.99
CA ASN A 33 5.94 -9.62 12.73
C ASN A 33 4.86 -10.06 11.73
N GLY A 34 3.67 -9.46 11.78
CA GLY A 34 2.61 -9.72 10.80
C GLY A 34 2.97 -9.23 9.40
N ILE A 35 3.51 -8.01 9.28
CA ILE A 35 3.99 -7.46 8.00
C ILE A 35 5.09 -8.35 7.43
N ARG A 36 6.09 -8.74 8.25
CA ARG A 36 7.16 -9.65 7.83
C ARG A 36 6.60 -10.99 7.33
N SER A 37 5.69 -11.60 8.10
CA SER A 37 5.11 -12.89 7.76
C SER A 37 4.34 -12.85 6.44
N ASP A 38 3.52 -11.82 6.23
CA ASP A 38 2.76 -11.65 4.98
C ASP A 38 3.70 -11.44 3.78
N ALA A 39 4.71 -10.57 3.94
CA ALA A 39 5.70 -10.28 2.91
C ALA A 39 6.52 -11.53 2.53
N ALA A 40 7.02 -12.27 3.52
CA ALA A 40 7.73 -13.53 3.31
C ALA A 40 6.82 -14.60 2.67
N GLY A 41 5.52 -14.61 3.00
CA GLY A 41 4.53 -15.48 2.37
C GLY A 41 4.34 -15.17 0.88
N LYS A 42 4.26 -13.89 0.51
CA LYS A 42 4.20 -13.45 -0.90
C LYS A 42 5.45 -13.84 -1.70
N GLN A 43 6.60 -13.92 -1.05
CA GLN A 43 7.87 -14.36 -1.66
C GLN A 43 8.15 -15.87 -1.52
N SER A 44 7.16 -16.70 -1.19
CA SER A 44 7.35 -18.16 -1.04
C SER A 44 7.87 -18.88 -2.29
N HIS A 45 7.76 -18.27 -3.47
CA HIS A 45 8.32 -18.77 -4.72
C HIS A 45 9.79 -18.32 -4.96
N ASN A 46 10.31 -17.40 -4.15
CA ASN A 46 11.65 -16.81 -4.25
C ASN A 46 12.37 -16.90 -2.90
N ASN A 47 13.06 -18.03 -2.68
CA ASN A 47 13.74 -18.32 -1.41
C ASN A 47 14.73 -17.24 -0.99
N GLU A 48 15.41 -16.58 -1.92
CA GLU A 48 16.38 -15.54 -1.58
C GLU A 48 15.70 -14.28 -1.04
N ALA A 49 14.66 -13.79 -1.71
CA ALA A 49 13.89 -12.64 -1.26
C ALA A 49 13.17 -12.94 0.06
N GLN A 50 12.59 -14.13 0.18
CA GLN A 50 11.97 -14.60 1.41
C GLN A 50 12.98 -14.60 2.58
N ASN A 51 14.18 -15.13 2.38
CA ASN A 51 15.23 -15.13 3.41
C ASN A 51 15.68 -13.73 3.79
N ARG A 52 15.85 -12.82 2.81
CA ARG A 52 16.19 -11.41 3.09
C ARG A 52 15.11 -10.73 3.94
N ILE A 53 13.84 -10.92 3.60
CA ILE A 53 12.72 -10.37 4.38
C ILE A 53 12.67 -10.97 5.79
N ASN A 54 12.84 -12.29 5.91
CA ASN A 54 12.82 -12.97 7.21
C ASN A 54 13.95 -12.52 8.14
N ASN A 55 15.10 -12.16 7.58
CA ASN A 55 16.27 -11.73 8.33
C ASN A 55 16.22 -10.24 8.74
N LEU A 56 15.29 -9.45 8.23
CA LEU A 56 15.10 -8.06 8.66
C LEU A 56 14.70 -8.01 10.13
N SER A 57 15.43 -7.23 10.92
CA SER A 57 15.05 -6.89 12.28
C SER A 57 13.76 -6.06 12.31
N ASN A 58 13.08 -6.04 13.46
CA ASN A 58 11.88 -5.20 13.59
C ASN A 58 12.20 -3.72 13.35
N ASN A 59 13.34 -3.24 13.85
CA ASN A 59 13.78 -1.86 13.67
C ASN A 59 14.03 -1.50 12.19
N GLU A 60 14.58 -2.42 11.40
CA GLU A 60 14.76 -2.19 9.96
C GLU A 60 13.40 -2.05 9.24
N ILE A 61 12.45 -2.92 9.53
CA ILE A 61 11.10 -2.84 8.95
C ILE A 61 10.40 -1.53 9.37
N GLU A 62 10.49 -1.16 10.65
CA GLU A 62 9.96 0.12 11.17
C GLU A 62 10.57 1.32 10.44
N ASN A 63 11.88 1.30 10.18
CA ASN A 63 12.57 2.36 9.43
C ASN A 63 12.18 2.37 7.94
N TYR A 64 11.84 1.22 7.36
CA TYR A 64 11.47 1.10 5.94
C TYR A 64 10.05 1.52 5.66
N ILE A 65 9.11 1.31 6.58
CA ILE A 65 7.70 1.68 6.41
C ILE A 65 7.50 3.13 5.90
N PRO A 66 8.01 4.19 6.56
CA PRO A 66 7.79 5.55 6.08
C PRO A 66 8.42 5.77 4.69
N GLN A 67 9.60 5.19 4.43
CA GLN A 67 10.28 5.30 3.13
C GLN A 67 9.47 4.64 2.01
N ILE A 68 8.84 3.49 2.27
CA ILE A 68 7.98 2.79 1.32
C ILE A 68 6.71 3.59 1.05
N THR A 69 6.06 4.11 2.10
CA THR A 69 4.90 4.99 1.96
C THR A 69 5.24 6.23 1.14
N ASP A 70 6.37 6.90 1.42
CA ASP A 70 6.83 8.07 0.67
C ASP A 70 7.13 7.71 -0.80
N GLN A 71 7.76 6.55 -1.04
CA GLN A 71 8.03 6.07 -2.40
C GLN A 71 6.73 5.88 -3.19
N ILE A 72 5.71 5.26 -2.59
CA ILE A 72 4.39 5.09 -3.20
C ILE A 72 3.77 6.46 -3.54
N MET A 73 3.78 7.40 -2.59
CA MET A 73 3.17 8.72 -2.77
C MET A 73 3.89 9.56 -3.84
N SER A 74 5.23 9.51 -3.90
CA SER A 74 6.03 10.41 -4.74
C SER A 74 6.47 9.84 -6.08
N THR A 75 6.78 8.54 -6.15
CA THR A 75 7.44 7.95 -7.33
C THR A 75 6.58 6.96 -8.10
N ARG A 76 5.52 6.40 -7.48
CA ARG A 76 4.64 5.41 -8.12
C ARG A 76 3.43 6.01 -8.83
N GLN A 77 3.50 7.32 -9.13
CA GLN A 77 2.43 8.05 -9.83
C GLN A 77 1.05 7.88 -9.18
N LEU A 78 0.99 7.58 -7.88
CA LEU A 78 -0.26 7.24 -7.20
C LEU A 78 -1.30 8.35 -7.37
N GLY A 79 -0.91 9.62 -7.22
CA GLY A 79 -1.83 10.74 -7.45
C GLY A 79 -2.43 10.75 -8.86
N VAL A 80 -1.65 10.42 -9.88
CA VAL A 80 -2.11 10.33 -11.27
C VAL A 80 -3.08 9.17 -11.44
N HIS A 81 -2.72 7.97 -10.96
CA HIS A 81 -3.58 6.79 -11.04
C HIS A 81 -4.88 6.97 -10.27
N PHE A 82 -4.81 7.56 -9.08
CA PHE A 82 -5.96 7.81 -8.23
C PHE A 82 -6.90 8.85 -8.85
N ASN A 83 -6.36 9.95 -9.37
CA ASN A 83 -7.16 10.97 -10.07
C ASN A 83 -7.81 10.41 -11.34
N TRP A 84 -7.07 9.58 -12.10
CA TRP A 84 -7.62 8.91 -13.28
C TRP A 84 -8.80 8.01 -12.91
N VAL A 85 -8.69 7.21 -11.83
CA VAL A 85 -9.81 6.38 -11.35
C VAL A 85 -10.98 7.24 -10.87
N ALA A 86 -10.71 8.34 -10.16
CA ALA A 86 -11.78 9.21 -9.67
C ALA A 86 -12.56 9.86 -10.82
N LEU A 87 -11.85 10.42 -11.81
CA LEU A 87 -12.44 11.25 -12.86
C LEU A 87 -12.81 10.46 -14.13
N HIS A 88 -11.88 9.66 -14.66
CA HIS A 88 -12.10 8.92 -15.91
C HIS A 88 -12.94 7.64 -15.69
N GLU A 89 -12.65 6.86 -14.65
CA GLU A 89 -13.47 5.69 -14.29
C GLU A 89 -14.76 6.06 -13.52
N GLY A 90 -14.97 7.37 -13.29
CA GLY A 90 -16.17 7.91 -12.66
C GLY A 90 -16.35 7.49 -11.19
N LYS A 91 -15.29 7.11 -10.48
CA LYS A 91 -15.37 6.61 -9.08
C LYS A 91 -15.34 7.71 -8.01
N ARG A 92 -15.24 8.99 -8.39
CA ARG A 92 -15.18 10.12 -7.43
C ARG A 92 -16.29 10.07 -6.39
N LYS A 93 -17.54 9.85 -6.81
CA LYS A 93 -18.67 9.77 -5.88
C LYS A 93 -18.54 8.59 -4.90
N ASN A 94 -18.13 7.42 -5.38
CA ASN A 94 -17.88 6.26 -4.52
C ASN A 94 -16.83 6.55 -3.45
N PHE A 95 -15.72 7.21 -3.83
CA PHE A 95 -14.69 7.58 -2.86
C PHE A 95 -15.20 8.57 -1.79
N LEU A 96 -15.94 9.60 -2.20
CA LEU A 96 -16.52 10.58 -1.27
C LEU A 96 -17.56 9.94 -0.35
N ASP A 97 -18.46 9.10 -0.89
CA ASP A 97 -19.49 8.40 -0.11
C ASP A 97 -18.84 7.41 0.87
N SER A 98 -17.81 6.66 0.47
CA SER A 98 -17.07 5.78 1.38
C SER A 98 -16.29 6.56 2.44
N LEU A 99 -15.66 7.69 2.09
CA LEU A 99 -14.95 8.53 3.06
C LEU A 99 -15.91 9.11 4.12
N ALA A 100 -17.10 9.57 3.70
CA ALA A 100 -18.12 10.06 4.62
C ALA A 100 -18.57 9.00 5.64
N ASN A 101 -18.55 7.73 5.24
CA ASN A 101 -18.86 6.58 6.10
C ASN A 101 -17.64 6.00 6.82
N SER A 102 -16.44 6.59 6.67
CA SER A 102 -15.17 6.03 7.14
C SER A 102 -14.89 4.60 6.65
N ASP A 103 -15.44 4.22 5.50
CA ASP A 103 -15.29 2.89 4.90
C ASP A 103 -14.04 2.83 4.00
N PHE A 104 -12.88 2.79 4.65
CA PHE A 104 -11.58 2.72 3.96
C PHE A 104 -11.34 1.39 3.25
N ALA A 105 -12.03 0.31 3.66
CA ALA A 105 -12.00 -0.95 2.94
C ALA A 105 -12.64 -0.81 1.55
N SER A 106 -13.80 -0.14 1.47
CA SER A 106 -14.47 0.15 0.20
C SER A 106 -13.69 1.12 -0.69
N ILE A 107 -12.97 2.08 -0.11
CA ILE A 107 -12.05 2.95 -0.89
C ILE A 107 -10.99 2.09 -1.59
N ARG A 108 -10.34 1.19 -0.85
CA ARG A 108 -9.29 0.33 -1.41
C ARG A 108 -9.83 -0.63 -2.46
N SER A 109 -10.95 -1.29 -2.18
CA SER A 109 -11.56 -2.23 -3.15
C SER A 109 -12.03 -1.52 -4.41
N THR A 110 -12.62 -0.32 -4.29
CA THR A 110 -13.04 0.49 -5.46
C THR A 110 -11.86 0.82 -6.36
N TYR A 111 -10.76 1.30 -5.77
CA TYR A 111 -9.55 1.61 -6.52
C TYR A 111 -8.91 0.36 -7.14
N TYR A 112 -8.74 -0.71 -6.35
CA TYR A 112 -8.17 -1.98 -6.82
C TYR A 112 -8.93 -2.52 -8.03
N ASN A 113 -10.27 -2.56 -7.94
CA ASN A 113 -11.10 -3.09 -9.01
C ASN A 113 -10.99 -2.25 -10.29
N ALA A 114 -10.94 -0.92 -10.17
CA ALA A 114 -10.75 -0.04 -11.32
C ALA A 114 -9.36 -0.20 -11.95
N GLN A 115 -8.33 -0.45 -11.15
CA GLN A 115 -6.95 -0.67 -11.59
C GLN A 115 -6.59 -2.13 -11.83
N ASN A 116 -7.52 -3.10 -11.75
CA ASN A 116 -7.19 -4.53 -11.78
C ASN A 116 -6.40 -4.96 -13.03
N HIS A 117 -6.59 -4.23 -14.14
CA HIS A 117 -5.87 -4.40 -15.40
C HIS A 117 -4.41 -3.89 -15.38
N ASN A 118 -4.04 -3.06 -14.40
CA ASN A 118 -2.75 -2.41 -14.26
C ASN A 118 -2.01 -2.97 -13.01
N PRO A 119 -1.13 -3.96 -13.18
CA PRO A 119 -0.41 -4.57 -12.06
C PRO A 119 0.50 -3.59 -11.31
N ASP A 120 0.98 -2.54 -11.97
CA ASP A 120 1.85 -1.53 -11.36
C ASP A 120 1.08 -0.55 -10.44
N ALA A 121 -0.25 -0.48 -10.58
CA ALA A 121 -1.08 0.48 -9.87
C ALA A 121 -2.06 -0.13 -8.88
N ARG A 122 -2.58 -1.35 -9.14
CA ARG A 122 -3.75 -1.91 -8.42
C ARG A 122 -3.57 -2.05 -6.91
N GLU A 123 -2.35 -2.32 -6.45
CA GLU A 123 -2.04 -2.54 -5.03
C GLU A 123 -1.44 -1.31 -4.33
N LEU A 124 -1.28 -0.17 -5.00
CA LEU A 124 -0.56 0.98 -4.42
C LEU A 124 -1.16 1.49 -3.10
N LEU A 125 -2.48 1.35 -2.90
CA LEU A 125 -3.13 1.76 -1.65
C LEU A 125 -2.81 0.85 -0.45
N ALA A 126 -2.19 -0.32 -0.67
CA ALA A 126 -1.83 -1.25 0.38
C ALA A 126 -0.77 -0.66 1.34
N GLY A 127 0.13 0.18 0.83
CA GLY A 127 1.15 0.88 1.62
C GLY A 127 0.67 2.17 2.28
N LEU A 128 -0.63 2.49 2.24
CA LEU A 128 -1.19 3.73 2.76
C LEU A 128 -2.07 3.52 3.99
N SER A 129 -1.93 4.45 4.93
CA SER A 129 -2.82 4.61 6.07
C SER A 129 -4.14 5.27 5.66
N ASN A 130 -5.16 5.18 6.51
CA ASN A 130 -6.45 5.82 6.28
C ASN A 130 -6.35 7.36 6.21
N ARG A 131 -5.37 7.95 6.91
CA ARG A 131 -5.11 9.39 6.80
C ARG A 131 -4.63 9.78 5.41
N HIS A 132 -3.67 9.03 4.83
CA HIS A 132 -3.23 9.28 3.46
C HIS A 132 -4.38 9.13 2.44
N LEU A 133 -5.26 8.14 2.62
CA LEU A 133 -6.44 7.99 1.77
C LEU A 133 -7.39 9.18 1.87
N LYS A 134 -7.65 9.67 3.08
CA LYS A 134 -8.44 10.87 3.29
C LYS A 134 -7.81 12.06 2.57
N ASP A 135 -6.51 12.29 2.75
CA ASP A 135 -5.81 13.42 2.14
C ASP A 135 -5.83 13.35 0.60
N LEU A 136 -5.74 12.14 0.00
CA LEU A 136 -5.89 11.94 -1.45
C LEU A 136 -7.30 12.27 -1.94
N ILE A 137 -8.33 11.86 -1.21
CA ILE A 137 -9.72 12.09 -1.61
C ILE A 137 -10.11 13.56 -1.43
N ASP A 138 -9.67 14.20 -0.36
CA ASP A 138 -9.89 15.64 -0.12
C ASP A 138 -9.23 16.52 -1.20
N ALA A 139 -8.23 15.98 -1.90
CA ALA A 139 -7.54 16.65 -3.01
C ALA A 139 -8.16 16.41 -4.40
N LEU A 140 -9.28 15.65 -4.50
CA LEU A 140 -10.01 15.37 -5.76
C LEU A 140 -11.00 16.49 -6.17
#